data_AF-A0A2N7FJL4-F1
#
_entry.id   AF-A0A2N7FJL4-F1
#
_cell.length_a   1.000
_cell.length_b   1.000
_cell.length_c   1.000
_cell.angle_alpha   90.00
_cell.angle_beta   90.00
_cell.angle_gamma   90.00
#
_symmetry.space_group_name_H-M   'P 1'
#
loop_
_entity.id
_entity.type
_entity.pdbx_description
1 polymer ?
#
loop_
_entity_poly.entity_id
_entity_poly.type
_entity_poly.pdbx_seq_one_letter_code
_entity_poly.pdbx_strand_id
1 'polypeptide(L)'
;MNQTEQQYLKELEGKLWNAADKLRSTLDAAQYKHAVLGLIFVKYVSDAFKLRQDEIKADIANPEHEYYLDPSDYSEEDLVAEIAIELEQRDFYTEKNVFWLPTESRWQFLQDNGLNCTSKTGHKPKREMLSNLSKIGVHYSYYVKSVNLRSETALTASQTLLAKVLDG
;
A
#
# COMPACT_ATOMS: atom_id res chain seq x y z
N MET A 1 23.77 17.80 18.22
CA MET A 1 23.51 16.39 18.58
C MET A 1 23.95 16.18 20.01
N ASN A 2 23.08 15.63 20.84
CA ASN A 2 23.35 15.33 22.24
C ASN A 2 24.35 14.15 22.33
N GLN A 3 25.26 14.16 23.31
CA GLN A 3 26.22 13.06 23.52
C GLN A 3 25.50 11.71 23.72
N THR A 4 24.34 11.72 24.35
CA THR A 4 23.50 10.52 24.55
C THR A 4 23.00 9.93 23.23
N GLU A 5 22.59 10.77 22.27
CA GLU A 5 22.12 10.33 20.96
C GLU A 5 23.24 9.67 20.17
N GLN A 6 24.44 10.25 20.21
CA GLN A 6 25.61 9.70 19.52
C GLN A 6 26.00 8.33 20.08
N GLN A 7 25.96 8.17 21.40
CA GLN A 7 26.23 6.88 22.05
C GLN A 7 25.20 5.81 21.65
N TYR A 8 23.91 6.17 21.63
CA TYR A 8 22.85 5.28 21.18
C TYR A 8 23.03 4.85 19.71
N LEU A 9 23.34 5.80 18.82
CA LEU A 9 23.58 5.50 17.40
C LEU A 9 24.77 4.54 17.21
N LYS A 10 25.85 4.74 17.98
CA LYS A 10 27.03 3.85 17.94
C LYS A 10 26.71 2.44 18.42
N GLU A 11 25.91 2.31 19.48
CA GLU A 11 25.46 1.00 19.97
C GLU A 11 24.51 0.30 18.99
N LEU A 12 23.62 1.06 18.34
CA LEU A 12 22.72 0.55 17.32
C LEU A 12 23.50 0.05 16.10
N GLU A 13 24.47 0.83 15.62
CA GLU A 13 25.36 0.46 14.52
C GLU A 13 26.09 -0.86 14.84
N GLY A 14 26.66 -0.99 16.04
CA GLY A 14 27.33 -2.22 16.45
C GLY A 14 26.40 -3.45 16.49
N LYS A 15 25.16 -3.29 16.96
CA LYS A 15 24.15 -4.36 16.95
C LYS A 15 23.76 -4.77 15.53
N LEU A 16 23.51 -3.79 14.66
CA LEU A 16 23.14 -4.02 13.26
C LEU A 16 24.29 -4.69 12.49
N TRP A 17 25.53 -4.23 12.70
CA TRP A 17 26.72 -4.83 12.10
C TRP A 17 26.90 -6.30 12.49
N ASN A 18 26.76 -6.61 13.79
CA ASN A 18 26.89 -7.98 14.29
C ASN A 18 25.78 -8.91 13.79
N ALA A 19 24.54 -8.41 13.66
CA ALA A 19 23.44 -9.16 13.08
C ALA A 19 23.66 -9.42 11.58
N ALA A 20 24.10 -8.38 10.85
CA ALA A 20 24.42 -8.42 9.44
C ALA A 20 25.55 -9.42 9.13
N ASP A 21 26.67 -9.38 9.87
CA ASP A 21 27.80 -10.27 9.64
C ASP A 21 27.45 -11.75 9.86
N LYS A 22 26.60 -12.04 10.86
CA LYS A 22 26.05 -13.40 11.08
C LYS A 22 25.22 -13.91 9.90
N LEU A 23 24.45 -13.04 9.25
CA LEU A 23 23.62 -13.39 8.08
C LEU A 23 24.43 -13.47 6.78
N ARG A 24 25.58 -12.79 6.72
CA ARG A 24 26.45 -12.73 5.52
C ARG A 24 27.20 -14.03 5.25
N SER A 25 27.38 -14.91 6.24
CA SER A 25 28.31 -16.06 6.32
C SER A 25 28.74 -16.79 5.02
N THR A 26 27.93 -16.84 3.96
CA THR A 26 28.25 -17.50 2.67
C THR A 26 28.42 -16.57 1.45
N LEU A 27 28.24 -15.25 1.56
CA LEU A 27 28.25 -14.30 0.43
C LEU A 27 29.48 -13.39 0.43
N ASP A 28 30.03 -13.15 -0.77
CA ASP A 28 31.12 -12.20 -0.97
C ASP A 28 30.69 -10.77 -0.62
N ALA A 29 31.60 -10.00 -0.03
CA ALA A 29 31.32 -8.65 0.48
C ALA A 29 30.86 -7.69 -0.63
N ALA A 30 31.35 -7.87 -1.86
CA ALA A 30 30.96 -7.03 -2.99
C ALA A 30 29.50 -7.25 -3.43
N GLN A 31 28.93 -8.43 -3.18
CA GLN A 31 27.54 -8.75 -3.50
C GLN A 31 26.60 -8.39 -2.34
N TYR A 32 27.07 -8.56 -1.10
CA TYR A 32 26.29 -8.29 0.11
C TYR A 32 25.84 -6.83 0.23
N LYS A 33 26.70 -5.87 -0.14
CA LYS A 33 26.37 -4.43 -0.08
C LYS A 33 25.12 -4.07 -0.89
N HIS A 34 24.91 -4.69 -2.05
CA HIS A 34 23.77 -4.38 -2.92
C HIS A 34 22.46 -4.88 -2.31
N ALA A 35 22.47 -6.08 -1.72
CA ALA A 35 21.30 -6.63 -1.05
C ALA A 35 20.92 -5.84 0.21
N VAL A 36 21.91 -5.51 1.05
CA VAL A 36 21.67 -4.77 2.29
C VAL A 36 21.24 -3.34 2.04
N LEU A 37 21.95 -2.61 1.16
CA LEU A 37 21.57 -1.24 0.80
C LEU A 37 20.19 -1.20 0.13
N GLY A 38 19.87 -2.19 -0.72
CA GLY A 38 18.54 -2.34 -1.29
C GLY A 38 17.46 -2.53 -0.22
N LEU A 39 17.69 -3.40 0.77
CA LEU A 39 16.73 -3.67 1.83
C LEU A 39 16.50 -2.46 2.75
N ILE A 40 17.57 -1.76 3.13
CA ILE A 40 17.49 -0.51 3.91
C ILE A 40 16.71 0.55 3.13
N PHE A 41 16.98 0.69 1.84
CA PHE A 41 16.27 1.62 0.98
C PHE A 41 14.76 1.30 0.94
N VAL A 42 14.39 0.05 0.69
CA VAL A 42 12.96 -0.36 0.66
C VAL A 42 12.29 -0.12 2.00
N LYS A 43 12.97 -0.39 3.12
CA LYS A 43 12.45 -0.08 4.46
C LYS A 43 12.21 1.42 4.63
N TYR A 44 13.20 2.24 4.28
CA TYR A 44 13.12 3.69 4.40
C TYR A 44 11.95 4.26 3.58
N VAL A 45 11.85 3.89 2.30
CA VAL A 45 10.80 4.39 1.42
C VAL A 45 9.41 3.92 1.89
N SER A 46 9.31 2.67 2.37
CA SER A 46 8.06 2.16 2.96
C SER A 46 7.65 2.91 4.22
N ASP A 47 8.60 3.27 5.08
CA ASP A 47 8.32 4.03 6.31
C ASP A 47 7.88 5.46 6.01
N ALA A 48 8.57 6.13 5.08
CA ALA A 48 8.20 7.48 4.64
C ALA A 48 6.79 7.50 4.04
N PHE A 49 6.43 6.50 3.23
CA PHE A 49 5.09 6.36 2.69
C PHE A 49 4.04 6.12 3.77
N LYS A 50 4.32 5.26 4.75
CA LYS A 50 3.40 5.02 5.87
C LYS A 50 3.18 6.28 6.69
N LEU A 51 4.24 7.01 7.01
CA LEU A 51 4.14 8.29 7.71
C LEU A 51 3.25 9.26 6.95
N ARG A 52 3.44 9.36 5.63
CA ARG A 52 2.61 10.22 4.79
C ARG A 52 1.15 9.78 4.73
N GLN A 53 0.87 8.47 4.71
CA GLN A 53 -0.50 7.96 4.81
C GLN A 53 -1.17 8.33 6.13
N ASP A 54 -0.43 8.27 7.23
CA ASP A 54 -0.95 8.61 8.55
C ASP A 54 -1.23 10.13 8.66
N GLU A 55 -0.39 10.97 8.04
CA GLU A 55 -0.66 12.41 7.89
C GLU A 55 -1.92 12.68 7.07
N ILE A 56 -2.05 12.06 5.88
CA ILE A 56 -3.23 12.27 5.01
C ILE A 56 -4.52 11.86 5.73
N LYS A 57 -4.51 10.77 6.50
CA LYS A 57 -5.67 10.38 7.32
C LYS A 57 -6.00 11.40 8.39
N ALA A 58 -4.99 12.00 9.03
CA ALA A 58 -5.19 13.06 10.01
C ALA A 58 -5.76 14.33 9.35
N ASP A 59 -5.27 14.67 8.15
CA ASP A 59 -5.75 15.80 7.36
C ASP A 59 -7.21 15.60 6.93
N ILE A 60 -7.58 14.40 6.47
CA ILE A 60 -8.95 14.03 6.09
C ILE A 60 -9.91 14.08 7.29
N ALA A 61 -9.44 13.76 8.49
CA ALA A 61 -10.25 13.79 9.70
C ALA A 61 -10.39 15.19 10.33
N ASN A 62 -9.63 16.19 9.84
CA ASN A 62 -9.61 17.53 10.40
C ASN A 62 -10.66 18.44 9.74
N PRO A 63 -11.68 18.93 10.46
CA PRO A 63 -12.74 19.79 9.90
C PRO A 63 -12.27 21.10 9.25
N GLU A 64 -11.06 21.57 9.59
CA GLU A 64 -10.51 22.82 9.05
C GLU A 64 -9.64 22.59 7.81
N HIS A 65 -9.38 21.35 7.41
CA HIS A 65 -8.52 21.02 6.28
C HIS A 65 -9.29 20.98 4.95
N GLU A 66 -8.63 21.32 3.84
CA GLU A 66 -9.25 21.35 2.51
C GLU A 66 -9.78 19.97 2.07
N TYR A 67 -9.11 18.91 2.48
CA TYR A 67 -9.47 17.51 2.17
C TYR A 67 -10.34 16.84 3.24
N TYR A 68 -11.01 17.63 4.09
CA TYR A 68 -11.89 17.09 5.12
C TYR A 68 -13.03 16.27 4.52
N LEU A 69 -13.20 15.03 5.00
CA LEU A 69 -14.37 14.23 4.71
C LEU A 69 -15.29 14.25 5.93
N ASP A 70 -16.46 14.87 5.80
CA ASP A 70 -17.46 14.92 6.86
C ASP A 70 -18.03 13.51 7.10
N PRO A 71 -17.81 12.90 8.29
CA PRO A 71 -18.33 11.57 8.57
C PRO A 71 -19.87 11.47 8.55
N SER A 72 -20.58 12.60 8.60
CA SER A 72 -22.05 12.63 8.55
C SER A 72 -22.61 12.50 7.12
N ASP A 73 -21.80 12.77 6.09
CA ASP A 73 -22.19 12.64 4.69
C ASP A 73 -22.12 11.19 4.18
N TYR A 74 -21.49 10.29 4.94
CA TYR A 74 -21.20 8.91 4.54
C TYR A 74 -21.71 7.89 5.57
N SER A 75 -22.02 6.68 5.12
CA SER A 75 -22.12 5.54 6.04
C SER A 75 -20.72 5.12 6.53
N GLU A 76 -20.62 4.41 7.65
CA GLU A 76 -19.32 3.96 8.19
C GLU A 76 -18.52 3.14 7.17
N GLU A 77 -19.21 2.31 6.38
CA GLU A 77 -18.61 1.47 5.35
C GLU A 77 -18.14 2.30 4.14
N ASP A 78 -18.95 3.27 3.71
CA ASP A 78 -18.62 4.14 2.59
C ASP A 78 -17.46 5.10 2.94
N LEU A 79 -17.39 5.58 4.18
CA LEU A 79 -16.30 6.46 4.63
C LEU A 79 -14.94 5.75 4.56
N VAL A 80 -14.88 4.49 5.00
CA VAL A 80 -13.64 3.70 4.92
C VAL A 80 -13.22 3.47 3.47
N ALA A 81 -14.20 3.25 2.58
CA ALA A 81 -13.95 3.11 1.16
C ALA A 81 -13.43 4.42 0.54
N GLU A 82 -14.02 5.56 0.87
CA GLU A 82 -13.60 6.87 0.35
C GLU A 82 -12.19 7.23 0.84
N ILE A 83 -11.91 7.04 2.14
CA ILE A 83 -10.55 7.21 2.69
C ILE A 83 -9.55 6.33 1.94
N ALA A 84 -9.92 5.11 1.57
CA ALA A 84 -9.04 4.23 0.80
C ALA A 84 -8.78 4.75 -0.62
N ILE A 85 -9.78 5.33 -1.30
CA ILE A 85 -9.60 5.98 -2.61
C ILE A 85 -8.63 7.15 -2.48
N GLU A 86 -8.87 8.04 -1.52
CA GLU A 86 -8.07 9.24 -1.34
C GLU A 86 -6.61 8.88 -1.02
N LEU A 87 -6.39 7.85 -0.20
CA LEU A 87 -5.04 7.34 0.05
C LEU A 87 -4.36 6.71 -1.17
N GLU A 88 -5.09 6.33 -2.22
CA GLU A 88 -4.50 5.83 -3.46
C GLU A 88 -4.09 6.95 -4.44
N GLN A 89 -4.54 8.19 -4.21
CA GLN A 89 -4.17 9.34 -5.04
C GLN A 89 -2.68 9.66 -4.93
N ARG A 90 -2.00 9.72 -6.09
CA ARG A 90 -0.54 9.88 -6.15
C ARG A 90 -0.06 11.29 -5.84
N ASP A 91 -0.93 12.27 -6.05
CA ASP A 91 -0.57 13.69 -5.95
C ASP A 91 -0.23 14.07 -4.50
N PHE A 92 -0.95 13.52 -3.51
CA PHE A 92 -0.69 13.73 -2.08
C PHE A 92 0.70 13.28 -1.60
N TYR A 93 1.31 12.32 -2.30
CA TYR A 93 2.66 11.86 -2.00
C TYR A 93 3.71 12.71 -2.72
N THR A 94 3.42 13.08 -3.97
CA THR A 94 4.32 13.86 -4.82
C THR A 94 4.55 15.26 -4.24
N GLU A 95 3.52 15.91 -3.68
CA GLU A 95 3.64 17.23 -3.04
C GLU A 95 4.61 17.28 -1.85
N LYS A 96 4.82 16.16 -1.15
CA LYS A 96 5.76 16.04 -0.03
C LYS A 96 7.07 15.35 -0.42
N ASN A 97 7.31 15.12 -1.72
CA ASN A 97 8.46 14.36 -2.24
C ASN A 97 8.55 12.94 -1.67
N VAL A 98 7.41 12.31 -1.40
CA VAL A 98 7.33 10.92 -0.95
C VAL A 98 7.03 10.05 -2.16
N PHE A 99 7.78 8.96 -2.33
CA PHE A 99 7.51 8.01 -3.40
C PHE A 99 6.21 7.26 -3.12
N TRP A 100 5.32 7.21 -4.12
CA TRP A 100 4.16 6.32 -4.08
C TRP A 100 4.61 4.87 -4.23
N LEU A 101 4.14 3.98 -3.33
CA LEU A 101 4.43 2.55 -3.43
C LEU A 101 3.17 1.73 -3.72
N PRO A 102 3.25 0.79 -4.68
CA PRO A 102 2.22 -0.23 -4.85
C PRO A 102 2.23 -1.20 -3.65
N THR A 103 1.09 -1.83 -3.39
CA THR A 103 0.87 -2.72 -2.24
C THR A 103 1.93 -3.82 -2.12
N GLU A 104 2.35 -4.41 -3.24
CA GLU A 104 3.36 -5.47 -3.28
C GLU A 104 4.76 -5.01 -2.84
N SER A 105 5.06 -3.72 -2.94
CA SER A 105 6.37 -3.15 -2.58
C SER A 105 6.43 -2.61 -1.16
N ARG A 106 5.31 -2.65 -0.42
CA ARG A 106 5.26 -2.18 0.97
C ARG A 106 5.98 -3.19 1.88
N TRP A 107 6.74 -2.66 2.83
CA TRP A 107 7.51 -3.47 3.78
C TRP A 107 6.70 -4.60 4.44
N GLN A 108 5.46 -4.33 4.87
CA GLN A 108 4.61 -5.33 5.49
C GLN A 108 4.34 -6.52 4.55
N PHE A 109 4.03 -6.25 3.28
CA PHE A 109 3.80 -7.29 2.28
C PHE A 109 5.06 -8.14 2.07
N LEU A 110 6.24 -7.53 2.06
CA LEU A 110 7.51 -8.23 1.93
C LEU A 110 7.83 -9.11 3.15
N GLN A 111 7.50 -8.64 4.36
CA GLN A 111 7.65 -9.45 5.57
C GLN A 111 6.72 -10.66 5.57
N ASP A 112 5.46 -10.46 5.18
CA ASP A 112 4.43 -11.50 5.17
C ASP A 112 4.73 -12.58 4.10
N ASN A 113 5.31 -12.19 2.96
CA ASN A 113 5.60 -13.10 1.85
C ASN A 113 7.04 -13.62 1.80
N GLY A 114 7.98 -12.99 2.52
CA GLY A 114 9.42 -13.32 2.47
C GLY A 114 9.78 -14.73 2.96
N LEU A 115 8.92 -15.38 3.75
CA LEU A 115 9.12 -16.75 4.23
C LEU A 115 8.70 -17.84 3.22
N ASN A 116 7.86 -17.49 2.24
CA ASN A 116 7.25 -18.46 1.32
C ASN A 116 8.18 -18.88 0.16
N CYS A 117 9.34 -18.23 0.01
CA CYS A 117 10.27 -18.47 -1.09
C CYS A 117 11.37 -19.51 -0.78
N THR A 118 11.44 -20.06 0.44
CA THR A 118 12.51 -20.98 0.87
C THR A 118 12.16 -22.48 0.76
N SER A 119 11.00 -22.86 0.23
CA SER A 119 10.69 -24.27 -0.03
C SER A 119 11.48 -24.78 -1.25
N LYS A 120 12.60 -25.46 -0.99
CA LYS A 120 13.38 -26.22 -2.00
C LYS A 120 12.66 -27.50 -2.50
N THR A 121 11.35 -27.50 -2.59
CA THR A 121 10.59 -28.59 -3.23
C THR A 121 9.70 -27.98 -4.29
N GLY A 122 9.81 -28.50 -5.53
CA GLY A 122 8.98 -28.15 -6.68
C GLY A 122 7.52 -28.56 -6.53
N HIS A 123 6.92 -28.33 -5.36
CA HIS A 123 5.49 -28.40 -5.13
C HIS A 123 4.95 -26.97 -5.16
N LYS A 124 4.35 -26.58 -6.28
CA LYS A 124 3.58 -25.33 -6.33
C LYS A 124 2.54 -25.39 -5.20
N PRO A 125 2.46 -24.42 -4.27
CA PRO A 125 1.35 -24.34 -3.34
C PRO A 125 0.07 -23.97 -4.11
N LYS A 126 -0.58 -24.97 -4.69
CA LYS A 126 -1.92 -24.90 -5.27
C LYS A 126 -2.92 -25.10 -4.14
N ARG A 127 -3.40 -24.00 -3.54
CA ARG A 127 -4.78 -23.77 -3.04
C ARG A 127 -4.89 -22.87 -1.81
N GLU A 128 -3.83 -22.64 -1.04
CA GLU A 128 -3.96 -21.81 0.18
C GLU A 128 -3.77 -20.31 -0.06
N MET A 129 -3.08 -19.89 -1.13
CA MET A 129 -3.02 -18.47 -1.50
C MET A 129 -4.39 -17.94 -1.97
N LEU A 130 -5.27 -18.80 -2.51
CA LEU A 130 -6.58 -18.39 -3.01
C LEU A 130 -7.64 -18.23 -1.91
N SER A 131 -7.40 -18.72 -0.68
CA SER A 131 -8.37 -18.53 0.41
C SER A 131 -8.17 -17.18 1.11
N ASN A 132 -6.93 -16.70 1.25
CA ASN A 132 -6.64 -15.35 1.76
C ASN A 132 -6.76 -14.27 0.68
N LEU A 133 -6.50 -14.58 -0.59
CA LEU A 133 -6.86 -13.70 -1.71
C LEU A 133 -8.36 -13.72 -2.03
N SER A 134 -9.12 -14.75 -1.64
CA SER A 134 -10.59 -14.71 -1.65
C SER A 134 -11.11 -13.69 -0.64
N LYS A 135 -10.59 -13.68 0.59
CA LYS A 135 -11.00 -12.71 1.62
C LYS A 135 -10.63 -11.26 1.28
N ILE A 136 -9.50 -11.04 0.59
CA ILE A 136 -9.08 -9.70 0.14
C ILE A 136 -9.73 -9.33 -1.21
N GLY A 137 -9.98 -10.31 -2.09
CA GLY A 137 -10.57 -10.13 -3.42
C GLY A 137 -12.08 -9.99 -3.45
N VAL A 138 -12.79 -10.41 -2.39
CA VAL A 138 -14.24 -10.13 -2.26
C VAL A 138 -14.48 -8.62 -2.10
N HIS A 139 -13.58 -7.88 -1.43
CA HIS A 139 -13.72 -6.42 -1.27
C HIS A 139 -13.44 -5.64 -2.57
N TYR A 140 -12.43 -6.05 -3.36
CA TYR A 140 -12.15 -5.43 -4.68
C TYR A 140 -13.21 -5.75 -5.75
N SER A 141 -13.87 -6.91 -5.66
CA SER A 141 -14.93 -7.31 -6.60
C SER A 141 -16.21 -6.45 -6.47
N TYR A 142 -16.51 -5.94 -5.26
CA TYR A 142 -17.60 -4.96 -5.08
C TYR A 142 -17.25 -3.59 -5.66
N TYR A 143 -15.98 -3.20 -5.61
CA TYR A 143 -15.51 -1.90 -6.08
C TYR A 143 -15.59 -1.71 -7.60
N VAL A 144 -15.26 -2.75 -8.36
CA VAL A 144 -15.36 -2.68 -9.83
C VAL A 144 -16.82 -2.80 -10.31
N LYS A 145 -17.71 -3.40 -9.50
CA LYS A 145 -19.13 -3.54 -9.83
C LYS A 145 -19.92 -2.24 -9.62
N SER A 146 -19.63 -1.46 -8.57
CA SER A 146 -20.33 -0.20 -8.28
C SER A 146 -19.99 0.92 -9.28
N VAL A 147 -18.74 1.01 -9.74
CA VAL A 147 -18.32 2.00 -10.74
C VAL A 147 -18.88 1.67 -12.14
N ASN A 148 -19.02 0.39 -12.48
CA ASN A 148 -19.57 -0.03 -13.78
C ASN A 148 -21.12 0.07 -13.84
N LEU A 149 -21.81 0.03 -12.70
CA LEU A 149 -23.28 0.19 -12.62
C LEU A 149 -23.76 1.63 -12.92
N ARG A 150 -22.91 2.65 -12.72
CA ARG A 150 -23.24 4.05 -13.10
C ARG A 150 -23.06 4.33 -14.60
N SER A 151 -22.24 3.57 -15.33
CA SER A 151 -22.11 3.71 -16.79
C SER A 151 -23.15 2.94 -17.60
N GLU A 152 -23.64 1.79 -17.10
CA GLU A 152 -24.65 0.99 -17.81
C GLU A 152 -26.05 1.62 -17.78
N THR A 153 -26.40 2.35 -16.71
CA THR A 153 -27.67 3.09 -16.59
C THR A 153 -27.72 4.33 -17.49
N ALA A 154 -26.58 4.99 -17.74
CA ALA A 154 -26.50 6.14 -18.65
C ALA A 154 -26.60 5.74 -20.14
N LEU A 155 -26.05 4.58 -20.51
CA LEU A 155 -26.11 4.05 -21.88
C LEU A 155 -27.49 3.49 -22.25
N THR A 156 -28.18 2.82 -21.32
CA THR A 156 -29.55 2.34 -21.56
C THR A 156 -30.59 3.47 -21.60
N ALA A 157 -30.45 4.50 -20.76
CA ALA A 157 -31.32 5.67 -20.81
C ALA A 157 -31.23 6.43 -22.14
N SER A 158 -30.03 6.60 -22.70
CA SER A 158 -29.84 7.25 -24.00
C SER A 158 -30.36 6.42 -25.18
N GLN A 159 -30.17 5.10 -25.17
CA GLN A 159 -30.71 4.23 -26.23
C GLN A 159 -32.25 4.14 -26.22
N THR A 160 -32.87 4.22 -25.04
CA THR A 160 -34.35 4.21 -24.91
C THR A 160 -34.97 5.55 -25.32
N LEU A 161 -34.26 6.67 -25.12
CA LEU A 161 -34.69 7.99 -25.58
C LEU A 161 -34.55 8.14 -27.10
N LEU A 162 -33.51 7.56 -27.71
CA LEU A 162 -33.30 7.58 -29.17
C LEU A 162 -34.32 6.68 -29.90
N ALA A 163 -34.69 5.53 -29.31
CA ALA A 163 -35.76 4.68 -29.85
C ALA A 163 -37.15 5.37 -29.80
N LYS A 164 -37.46 6.10 -28.72
CA LYS A 164 -38.73 6.85 -28.60
C LYS A 164 -38.84 8.06 -29.54
N VAL A 165 -37.72 8.61 -30.01
CA VAL A 165 -37.70 9.73 -30.96
C VAL A 165 -37.78 9.25 -32.42
N LEU A 166 -37.42 7.99 -32.69
CA LEU A 166 -37.46 7.41 -34.03
C LEU A 166 -38.77 6.66 -34.36
N ASP A 167 -39.57 6.32 -33.35
CA ASP A 167 -40.88 5.66 -33.49
C ASP A 167 -42.07 6.63 -33.32
N GLY A 168 -41.83 7.95 -33.44
CA GLY A 168 -42.84 9.02 -33.41
C GLY A 168 -42.99 9.72 -34.75
#